data_AF-A0A529LX75-F1
#
_entry.id   AF-A0A529LX75-F1
#
_cell.length_a   1.000
_cell.length_b   1.000
_cell.length_c   1.000
_cell.angle_alpha   90.00
_cell.angle_beta   90.00
_cell.angle_gamma   90.00
#
_symmetry.space_group_name_H-M   'P 1'
#
loop_
_entity.id
_entity.type
_entity.pdbx_description
1 polymer ?
#
loop_
_entity_poly.entity_id
_entity_poly.type
_entity_poly.pdbx_seq_one_letter_code
_entity_poly.pdbx_strand_id
1 'polypeptide(L)'
;SNVGRAFFTRISKALMEVDDRYDVIVIDCPPQLGYLTITALTAATSVLITIHPQMLDVMSMGQFLLMLGNILEPIRAAGAEVNLEWYRYLVTRFEPTDQPQAQMVAFLHTLFGEFILKNQMLKSTAISDAGIT
;
A
#
# COMPACT_ATOMS: atom_id res chain seq x y z
N SER A 1 -26.17 -8.56 -2.98
CA SER A 1 -26.87 -9.07 -1.78
C SER A 1 -26.47 -8.23 -0.58
N ASN A 2 -27.34 -8.05 0.43
CA ASN A 2 -27.02 -7.30 1.66
C ASN A 2 -25.77 -7.83 2.40
N VAL A 3 -25.45 -9.10 2.21
CA VAL A 3 -24.28 -9.78 2.79
C VAL A 3 -22.95 -9.22 2.23
N GLY A 4 -22.88 -8.93 0.92
CA GLY A 4 -21.68 -8.37 0.30
C GLY A 4 -21.35 -6.95 0.78
N ARG A 5 -22.38 -6.12 1.01
CA ARG A 5 -22.21 -4.75 1.52
C ARG A 5 -21.80 -4.72 3.01
N ALA A 6 -22.32 -5.67 3.80
CA ALA A 6 -21.92 -5.84 5.20
C ALA A 6 -20.45 -6.28 5.34
N PHE A 7 -19.90 -6.94 4.33
CA PHE A 7 -18.51 -7.40 4.32
C PHE A 7 -17.51 -6.26 4.13
N PHE A 8 -17.67 -5.43 3.08
CA PHE A 8 -16.73 -4.32 2.79
C PHE A 8 -16.67 -3.27 3.89
N THR A 9 -17.76 -3.10 4.64
CA THR A 9 -17.88 -2.08 5.69
C THR A 9 -17.39 -2.57 7.05
N ARG A 10 -16.94 -3.82 7.19
CA ARG A 10 -16.67 -4.41 8.51
C ARG A 10 -15.48 -3.79 9.23
N ILE A 11 -14.36 -3.58 8.53
CA ILE A 11 -13.20 -2.88 9.12
C ILE A 11 -13.56 -1.42 9.41
N SER A 12 -14.16 -0.72 8.45
CA SER A 12 -14.59 0.68 8.64
C SER A 12 -15.47 0.85 9.88
N LYS A 13 -16.48 -0.01 10.09
CA LYS A 13 -17.33 0.02 11.29
C LYS A 13 -16.54 -0.20 12.59
N ALA A 14 -15.61 -1.15 12.60
CA ALA A 14 -14.79 -1.41 13.78
C ALA A 14 -13.85 -0.24 14.10
N LEU A 15 -13.30 0.43 13.07
CA LEU A 15 -12.46 1.62 13.25
C LEU A 15 -13.26 2.81 13.79
N MET A 16 -14.53 2.98 13.38
CA MET A 16 -15.40 4.04 13.91
C MET A 16 -15.63 3.95 15.43
N GLU A 17 -15.52 2.77 16.03
CA GLU A 17 -15.68 2.59 17.49
C GLU A 17 -14.49 3.14 18.31
N VAL A 18 -13.36 3.44 17.64
CA VAL A 18 -12.13 3.92 18.27
C VAL A 18 -11.58 5.20 17.63
N ASP A 19 -12.36 5.82 16.74
CA ASP A 19 -11.96 7.00 15.96
C ASP A 19 -11.59 8.19 16.85
N ASP A 20 -12.28 8.36 17.98
CA ASP A 20 -12.03 9.42 18.97
C ASP A 20 -10.79 9.16 19.85
N ARG A 21 -10.13 7.99 19.70
CA ARG A 21 -9.03 7.56 20.55
C ARG A 21 -7.65 7.56 19.88
N TYR A 22 -7.58 7.66 18.56
CA TYR A 22 -6.34 7.55 17.81
C TYR A 22 -6.26 8.62 16.72
N ASP A 23 -5.13 9.34 16.67
CA ASP A 23 -4.87 10.31 15.59
C ASP A 23 -4.55 9.61 14.26
N VAL A 24 -3.96 8.41 14.33
CA VAL A 24 -3.50 7.64 13.17
C VAL A 24 -3.72 6.15 13.41
N ILE A 25 -4.29 5.48 12.40
CA ILE A 25 -4.43 4.03 12.35
C ILE A 25 -3.60 3.51 11.17
N VAL A 26 -2.67 2.60 11.45
CA VAL A 26 -1.88 1.91 10.42
C VAL A 26 -2.43 0.50 10.24
N ILE A 27 -2.77 0.15 9.01
CA ILE A 27 -3.28 -1.17 8.65
C ILE A 27 -2.21 -1.90 7.82
N ASP A 28 -1.60 -2.93 8.41
CA ASP A 28 -0.68 -3.81 7.70
C ASP A 28 -1.47 -4.95 7.04
N CYS A 29 -1.35 -5.07 5.72
CA CYS A 29 -2.11 -6.04 4.93
C CYS A 29 -1.21 -7.13 4.40
N PRO A 30 -1.70 -8.39 4.32
CA PRO A 30 -0.95 -9.43 3.64
C PRO A 30 -0.77 -9.07 2.15
N PRO A 31 0.28 -9.58 1.49
CA PRO A 31 0.63 -9.22 0.10
C PRO A 31 -0.39 -9.71 -0.94
N GLN A 32 -1.43 -10.40 -0.52
CA GLN A 32 -2.46 -11.00 -1.37
C GLN A 32 -3.69 -10.09 -1.40
N LEU A 33 -4.31 -9.92 -2.57
CA LEU A 33 -5.60 -9.21 -2.71
C LEU A 33 -6.79 -10.06 -2.23
N GLY A 34 -6.67 -10.57 -1.00
CA GLY A 34 -7.74 -11.28 -0.31
C GLY A 34 -8.71 -10.33 0.38
N TYR A 35 -9.67 -10.93 1.08
CA TYR A 35 -10.73 -10.23 1.80
C TYR A 35 -10.23 -9.17 2.80
N LEU A 36 -9.13 -9.43 3.51
CA LEU A 36 -8.55 -8.48 4.48
C LEU A 36 -8.00 -7.24 3.77
N THR A 37 -7.22 -7.44 2.70
CA THR A 37 -6.61 -6.35 1.94
C THR A 37 -7.67 -5.47 1.27
N ILE A 38 -8.74 -6.06 0.74
CA ILE A 38 -9.82 -5.30 0.09
C ILE A 38 -10.62 -4.47 1.11
N THR A 39 -10.96 -5.06 2.26
CA THR A 39 -11.69 -4.34 3.32
C THR A 39 -10.83 -3.25 3.96
N ALA A 40 -9.52 -3.49 4.11
CA ALA A 40 -8.57 -2.48 4.56
C ALA A 40 -8.47 -1.32 3.56
N LEU A 41 -8.33 -1.60 2.27
CA LEU A 41 -8.26 -0.56 1.23
C LEU A 41 -9.56 0.24 1.08
N THR A 42 -10.72 -0.38 1.36
CA THR A 42 -12.01 0.32 1.37
C THR A 42 -12.16 1.22 2.60
N ALA A 43 -11.55 0.84 3.72
CA ALA A 43 -11.58 1.62 4.97
C ALA A 43 -10.47 2.68 5.06
N ALA A 44 -9.38 2.53 4.31
CA ALA A 44 -8.24 3.41 4.35
C ALA A 44 -8.52 4.75 3.67
N THR A 45 -8.09 5.84 4.32
CA THR A 45 -8.08 7.19 3.73
C THR A 45 -6.88 7.39 2.81
N SER A 46 -5.82 6.61 2.98
CA SER A 46 -4.57 6.77 2.25
C SER A 46 -3.78 5.47 2.21
N VAL A 47 -2.97 5.28 1.17
CA VAL A 47 -2.21 4.04 0.96
C VAL A 47 -0.74 4.33 0.70
N LEU A 48 0.13 3.66 1.47
CA LEU A 48 1.57 3.66 1.27
C LEU A 48 2.01 2.32 0.70
N ILE A 49 2.62 2.33 -0.47
CA ILE A 49 3.09 1.14 -1.18
C ILE A 49 4.61 1.08 -1.08
N THR A 50 5.13 0.02 -0.46
CA THR A 50 6.57 -0.19 -0.39
C THR A 50 7.09 -0.90 -1.63
N ILE A 51 8.21 -0.45 -2.18
CA ILE A 51 8.82 -1.04 -3.36
C ILE A 51 10.33 -1.22 -3.15
N HIS A 52 10.84 -2.40 -3.47
CA HIS A 52 12.29 -2.59 -3.58
C HIS A 52 12.76 -2.11 -4.96
N PRO A 53 13.95 -1.49 -5.05
CA PRO A 53 14.47 -0.98 -6.32
C PRO A 53 15.02 -2.10 -7.21
N GLN A 54 14.18 -3.06 -7.58
CA GLN A 54 14.48 -4.15 -8.50
C GLN A 54 13.37 -4.26 -9.56
N MET A 55 13.75 -4.56 -10.81
CA MET A 55 12.79 -4.56 -11.93
C MET A 55 11.63 -5.54 -11.72
N LEU A 56 11.89 -6.71 -11.10
CA LEU A 56 10.85 -7.69 -10.81
C LEU A 56 9.80 -7.14 -9.85
N ASP A 57 10.21 -6.42 -8.79
CA ASP A 57 9.29 -5.79 -7.85
C ASP A 57 8.43 -4.71 -8.53
N VAL A 58 9.03 -3.91 -9.43
CA VAL A 58 8.27 -2.91 -10.21
C VAL A 58 7.20 -3.56 -11.09
N MET A 59 7.54 -4.65 -11.78
CA MET A 59 6.61 -5.39 -12.63
C MET A 59 5.48 -6.02 -11.81
N SER A 60 5.82 -6.69 -10.70
CA SER A 60 4.85 -7.30 -9.79
C SER A 60 3.91 -6.26 -9.17
N MET A 61 4.44 -5.09 -8.78
CA MET A 61 3.65 -3.98 -8.27
C MET A 61 2.68 -3.44 -9.33
N GLY A 62 3.12 -3.28 -10.58
CA GLY A 62 2.24 -2.89 -11.68
C GLY A 62 1.07 -3.86 -11.86
N GLN A 63 1.33 -5.17 -11.81
CA GLN A 63 0.27 -6.19 -11.86
C GLN A 63 -0.67 -6.12 -10.66
N PHE A 64 -0.15 -5.91 -9.46
CA PHE A 64 -0.96 -5.73 -8.25
C PHE A 64 -1.91 -4.54 -8.39
N LEU A 65 -1.44 -3.40 -8.89
CA LEU A 65 -2.28 -2.20 -9.09
C LEU A 65 -3.37 -2.41 -10.13
N LEU A 66 -3.06 -3.12 -11.22
CA LEU A 66 -4.05 -3.50 -12.23
C LEU A 66 -5.15 -4.40 -11.63
N MET A 67 -4.75 -5.43 -10.87
CA MET A 67 -5.71 -6.29 -10.17
C MET A 67 -6.54 -5.51 -9.16
N LEU A 68 -5.92 -4.60 -8.42
CA LEU A 68 -6.62 -3.75 -7.47
C LEU A 68 -7.68 -2.89 -8.15
N GLY A 69 -7.34 -2.25 -9.27
CA GLY A 69 -8.30 -1.49 -10.07
C GLY A 69 -9.51 -2.34 -10.50
N ASN A 70 -9.25 -3.54 -11.02
CA ASN A 70 -10.28 -4.50 -11.44
C ASN A 70 -11.19 -4.95 -10.30
N ILE A 71 -10.71 -4.96 -9.05
CA ILE A 71 -11.49 -5.33 -7.87
C ILE A 71 -12.28 -4.14 -7.32
N LEU A 72 -11.66 -2.96 -7.25
CA LEU A 72 -12.29 -1.76 -6.71
C LEU A 72 -13.41 -1.23 -7.62
N GLU A 73 -13.29 -1.38 -8.93
CA GLU A 73 -14.27 -0.86 -9.89
C GLU A 73 -15.67 -1.49 -9.70
N PRO A 74 -15.85 -2.82 -9.63
CA PRO A 74 -17.12 -3.45 -9.26
C PRO A 74 -17.62 -3.07 -7.85
N ILE A 75 -16.71 -2.89 -6.89
CA ILE A 75 -17.05 -2.54 -5.51
C ILE A 75 -17.65 -1.12 -5.44
N ARG A 76 -17.05 -0.17 -6.17
CA ARG A 76 -17.60 1.19 -6.32
C ARG A 76 -18.95 1.17 -7.04
N ALA A 77 -19.08 0.36 -8.11
CA ALA A 77 -20.35 0.19 -8.81
C ALA A 77 -21.46 -0.41 -7.92
N ALA A 78 -21.09 -1.22 -6.91
CA ALA A 78 -22.02 -1.76 -5.91
C ALA A 78 -22.39 -0.77 -4.79
N GLY A 79 -21.92 0.48 -4.86
CA GLY A 79 -22.25 1.55 -3.92
C GLY A 79 -21.41 1.56 -2.64
N ALA A 80 -20.19 1.00 -2.68
CA ALA A 80 -19.20 1.23 -1.64
C ALA A 80 -18.46 2.55 -1.91
N GLU A 81 -18.40 3.40 -0.88
CA GLU A 81 -17.58 4.61 -0.93
C GLU A 81 -16.13 4.25 -0.61
N VAL A 82 -15.24 4.45 -1.58
CA VAL A 82 -13.79 4.33 -1.41
C VAL A 82 -13.24 5.74 -1.42
N ASN A 83 -12.83 6.23 -0.25
CA ASN A 83 -12.36 7.60 -0.07
C ASN A 83 -10.84 7.63 0.11
N LEU A 84 -10.13 7.39 -0.99
CA LEU A 84 -8.68 7.37 -1.06
C LEU A 84 -8.17 8.79 -1.41
N GLU A 85 -7.69 9.53 -0.42
CA GLU A 85 -7.18 10.89 -0.59
C GLU A 85 -5.85 10.90 -1.35
N TRP A 86 -4.94 10.01 -0.98
CA TRP A 86 -3.67 9.86 -1.65
C TRP A 86 -3.13 8.42 -1.58
N TYR A 87 -2.32 8.10 -2.58
CA TYR A 87 -1.43 6.95 -2.54
C TYR A 87 0.01 7.41 -2.81
N ARG A 88 0.98 6.78 -2.14
CA ARG A 88 2.40 7.09 -2.31
C ARG A 88 3.26 5.82 -2.35
N TYR A 89 4.38 5.89 -3.05
CA TYR A 89 5.39 4.83 -3.09
C TYR A 89 6.57 5.17 -2.18
N LEU A 90 7.00 4.21 -1.37
CA LEU A 90 8.22 4.30 -0.57
C LEU A 90 9.23 3.28 -1.09
N VAL A 91 10.37 3.75 -1.55
CA VAL A 91 11.50 2.85 -1.83
C VAL A 91 12.03 2.32 -0.51
N THR A 92 12.08 1.00 -0.36
CA THR A 92 12.58 0.31 0.83
C THR A 92 13.81 -0.53 0.52
N ARG A 93 14.59 -0.85 1.56
CA ARG A 93 15.83 -1.63 1.48
C ARG A 93 16.83 -1.11 0.45
N PHE A 94 16.87 0.21 0.25
CA PHE A 94 17.76 0.83 -0.71
C PHE A 94 19.22 0.81 -0.23
N GLU A 95 20.14 0.43 -1.11
CA GLU A 95 21.59 0.47 -0.86
C GLU A 95 22.26 1.48 -1.80
N PRO A 96 22.64 2.69 -1.33
CA PRO A 96 23.13 3.77 -2.21
C PRO A 96 24.42 3.45 -2.96
N THR A 97 25.21 2.50 -2.45
CA THR A 97 26.45 2.02 -3.10
C THR A 97 26.18 1.04 -4.24
N ASP A 98 24.96 0.51 -4.34
CA ASP A 98 24.52 -0.36 -5.43
C ASP A 98 24.06 0.49 -6.61
N GLN A 99 24.93 0.56 -7.64
CA GLN A 99 24.68 1.36 -8.84
C GLN A 99 23.41 0.94 -9.60
N PRO A 100 23.15 -0.36 -9.87
CA PRO A 100 21.87 -0.82 -10.39
C PRO A 100 20.65 -0.32 -9.61
N GLN A 101 20.70 -0.36 -8.28
CA GLN A 101 19.58 0.17 -7.46
C GLN A 101 19.44 1.68 -7.62
N ALA A 102 20.54 2.44 -7.62
CA ALA A 102 20.50 3.88 -7.80
C ALA A 102 19.87 4.27 -9.16
N GLN A 103 20.23 3.56 -10.23
CA GLN A 103 19.62 3.73 -11.55
C GLN A 103 18.12 3.38 -11.54
N MET A 104 17.74 2.31 -10.85
CA MET A 104 16.35 1.92 -10.69
C MET A 104 15.55 2.97 -9.92
N VAL A 105 16.07 3.52 -8.83
CA VAL A 105 15.42 4.59 -8.07
C VAL A 105 15.20 5.84 -8.93
N ALA A 106 16.19 6.24 -9.74
CA ALA A 106 16.04 7.35 -10.69
C ALA A 106 14.94 7.07 -11.73
N PHE A 107 14.87 5.84 -12.24
CA PHE A 107 13.80 5.41 -13.12
C PHE A 107 12.42 5.46 -12.44
N LEU A 108 12.31 4.98 -11.20
CA LEU A 108 11.07 5.05 -10.42
C LEU A 108 10.61 6.49 -10.16
N HIS A 109 11.54 7.41 -9.91
CA HIS A 109 11.22 8.84 -9.81
C HIS A 109 10.70 9.43 -11.14
N THR A 110 11.22 8.95 -12.27
CA THR A 110 10.73 9.35 -13.59
C THR A 110 9.34 8.76 -13.88
N LEU A 111 9.09 7.51 -13.46
CA LEU A 111 7.81 6.83 -13.67
C LEU A 111 6.69 7.37 -12.77
N PHE A 112 6.96 7.53 -11.47
CA PHE A 112 5.93 7.83 -10.48
C PHE A 112 5.87 9.30 -10.06
N GLY A 113 6.86 10.12 -10.46
CA GLY A 113 6.83 11.57 -10.25
C GLY A 113 6.56 11.97 -8.80
N GLU A 114 5.47 12.69 -8.56
CA GLU A 114 5.08 13.14 -7.22
C GLU A 114 4.45 12.06 -6.34
N PHE A 115 4.09 10.90 -6.92
CA PHE A 115 3.54 9.78 -6.17
C PHE A 115 4.61 8.98 -5.44
N ILE A 116 5.89 9.13 -5.76
CA ILE A 116 6.98 8.49 -5.01
C ILE A 116 7.56 9.45 -3.98
N LEU A 117 7.78 8.95 -2.76
CA LEU A 117 8.37 9.74 -1.69
C LEU A 117 9.81 10.13 -2.03
N LYS A 118 10.17 11.36 -1.66
CA LYS A 118 11.50 11.92 -1.89
C LYS A 118 12.62 11.15 -1.19
N ASN A 119 12.34 10.64 0.01
CA ASN A 119 13.31 9.94 0.85
C ASN A 119 13.10 8.43 0.73
N GLN A 120 14.21 7.68 0.63
CA GLN A 120 14.20 6.22 0.61
C GLN A 120 14.50 5.65 2.01
N MET A 121 13.93 4.48 2.30
CA MET A 121 14.29 3.70 3.49
C MET A 121 15.49 2.82 3.16
N LEU A 122 16.61 3.10 3.83
CA LEU A 122 17.87 2.41 3.59
C LEU A 122 17.85 0.98 4.14
N LYS A 123 18.58 0.10 3.47
CA LYS A 123 18.91 -1.21 4.02
C LYS A 123 19.78 -1.03 5.27
N SER A 124 19.37 -1.64 6.37
CA SER A 124 20.04 -1.54 7.65
C SER A 124 20.02 -2.88 8.37
N THR A 125 21.18 -3.32 8.86
CA THR A 125 21.29 -4.55 9.67
C THR A 125 20.53 -4.40 10.98
N ALA A 126 20.59 -3.23 11.63
CA ALA A 126 19.85 -2.95 12.87
C ALA A 126 18.32 -3.12 12.69
N ILE A 127 17.77 -2.70 11.55
CA ILE A 127 16.34 -2.90 11.23
C ILE A 127 16.05 -4.38 10.96
N SER A 128 16.96 -5.08 10.29
CA SER A 128 16.80 -6.52 10.01
C SER A 128 16.80 -7.35 11.29
N ASP A 129 17.69 -7.04 12.21
CA ASP A 129 17.86 -7.79 13.46
C ASP A 129 16.71 -7.51 14.46
N ALA A 130 16.14 -6.30 14.41
CA ALA A 130 14.97 -5.94 15.22
C ALA A 130 13.73 -6.80 14.91
N GLY A 131 13.65 -7.43 13.73
CA GLY A 131 12.56 -8.34 13.37
C GLY A 131 12.76 -9.79 13.82
N ILE A 132 13.95 -10.13 14.35
CA ILE A 132 14.33 -11.50 14.75
C ILE A 132 14.22 -11.67 16.29
N THR A 133 14.11 -10.57 17.03
CA THR A 133 14.02 -10.56 18.49
C THR A 133 12.57 -10.58 18.95
#